data_AF-A0A4P8KPZ8-F1
#
_entry.id   AF-A0A4P8KPZ8-F1
#
_cell.length_a   1.000
_cell.length_b   1.000
_cell.length_c   1.000
_cell.angle_alpha   90.00
_cell.angle_beta   90.00
_cell.angle_gamma   90.00
#
_symmetry.space_group_name_H-M   'P 1'
#
loop_
_entity.id
_entity.type
_entity.pdbx_description
1 polymer ?
#
loop_
_entity_poly.entity_id
_entity_poly.type
_entity_poly.pdbx_seq_one_letter_code
_entity_poly.pdbx_strand_id
1 'polypeptide(L)'
;MSEDEVTRIRLMAQDELWSASGRSDLSIEACEAIIEVGNEDARAGLAGNFDAPESVLGRLAERDDHVGVIARENPNAPADAKDQAPIGNLGNSAIVRYIEQRAASPDQAQALSEAYEHAPHPGGPPLGDVWREIVSRHPTI
;
A
#
# COMPACT_ATOMS: atom_id res chain seq x y z
N MET A 1 -1.23 -5.43 -26.45
CA MET A 1 -2.59 -5.16 -25.93
C MET A 1 -2.64 -3.93 -25.01
N SER A 2 -1.53 -3.20 -24.79
CA SER A 2 -1.44 -2.10 -23.81
C SER A 2 -1.92 -0.73 -24.33
N GLU A 3 -1.67 -0.37 -25.59
CA GLU A 3 -2.01 0.99 -26.09
C GLU A 3 -3.52 1.25 -26.18
N ASP A 4 -4.32 0.24 -26.50
CA ASP A 4 -5.78 0.36 -26.62
C ASP A 4 -6.45 0.53 -25.24
N GLU A 5 -5.97 -0.18 -24.22
CA GLU A 5 -6.48 -0.05 -22.85
C GLU A 5 -6.18 1.35 -22.27
N VAL A 6 -4.94 1.82 -22.39
CA VAL A 6 -4.53 3.15 -21.89
C VAL A 6 -5.32 4.27 -22.57
N THR A 7 -5.52 4.17 -23.89
CA THR A 7 -6.30 5.16 -24.64
C THR A 7 -7.75 5.18 -24.16
N ARG A 8 -8.35 4.01 -23.90
CA ARG A 8 -9.71 3.92 -23.36
C ARG A 8 -9.79 4.56 -21.97
N ILE A 9 -8.86 4.25 -21.06
CA ILE A 9 -8.81 4.84 -19.71
C ILE A 9 -8.78 6.37 -19.78
N ARG A 10 -7.93 6.95 -20.63
CA ARG A 10 -7.79 8.41 -20.76
C ARG A 10 -9.04 9.13 -21.29
N LEU A 11 -9.96 8.39 -21.92
CA LEU A 11 -11.19 8.92 -22.48
C LEU A 11 -12.43 8.63 -21.62
N MET A 12 -12.28 7.85 -20.55
CA MET A 12 -13.37 7.52 -19.63
C MET A 12 -13.82 8.75 -18.83
N ALA A 13 -15.11 8.77 -18.51
CA ALA A 13 -15.65 9.71 -17.53
C ALA A 13 -15.15 9.37 -16.10
N GLN A 14 -15.27 10.31 -15.15
CA GLN A 14 -14.70 10.12 -13.81
C GLN A 14 -15.36 8.98 -13.01
N ASP A 15 -16.65 8.76 -13.20
CA ASP A 15 -17.40 7.65 -12.60
C ASP A 15 -16.96 6.30 -13.18
N GLU A 16 -16.68 6.26 -14.49
CA GLU A 16 -16.09 5.08 -15.14
C GLU A 16 -14.67 4.81 -14.66
N LEU A 17 -13.86 5.86 -14.46
CA LEU A 17 -12.50 5.75 -13.88
C LEU A 17 -12.54 5.23 -12.45
N TRP A 18 -13.48 5.72 -11.63
CA TRP A 18 -13.69 5.20 -10.29
C TRP A 18 -14.04 3.71 -10.33
N SER A 19 -14.98 3.30 -11.18
CA SER A 19 -15.34 1.89 -11.33
C SER A 19 -14.18 1.04 -11.86
N ALA A 20 -13.39 1.57 -12.80
CA ALA A 20 -12.25 0.88 -13.38
C ALA A 20 -11.11 0.68 -12.38
N SER A 21 -10.90 1.63 -11.46
CA SER A 21 -9.79 1.63 -10.49
C SER A 21 -9.77 0.40 -9.56
N GLY A 22 -10.92 -0.23 -9.34
CA GLY A 22 -11.06 -1.45 -8.51
C GLY A 22 -10.92 -2.77 -9.28
N ARG A 23 -10.61 -2.73 -10.58
CA ARG A 23 -10.39 -3.94 -11.38
C ARG A 23 -9.08 -4.63 -11.00
N SER A 24 -9.09 -5.96 -10.97
CA SER A 24 -7.92 -6.78 -10.64
C SER A 24 -6.99 -7.07 -11.82
N ASP A 25 -7.43 -6.74 -13.04
CA ASP A 25 -6.74 -7.05 -14.29
C ASP A 25 -6.09 -5.82 -14.95
N LEU A 26 -5.99 -4.70 -14.23
CA LEU A 26 -5.36 -3.49 -14.76
C LEU A 26 -3.86 -3.71 -14.98
N SER A 27 -3.40 -3.35 -16.19
CA SER A 27 -1.98 -3.20 -16.47
C SER A 27 -1.37 -2.05 -15.65
N ILE A 28 -0.05 -2.07 -15.45
CA ILE A 28 0.67 -0.96 -14.81
C ILE A 28 0.39 0.33 -15.59
N GLU A 29 0.45 0.29 -16.91
CA GLU A 29 0.22 1.46 -17.76
C GLU A 29 -1.22 2.00 -17.63
N ALA A 30 -2.22 1.12 -17.48
CA ALA A 30 -3.59 1.54 -17.20
C ALA A 30 -3.72 2.19 -15.82
N CYS A 31 -3.09 1.63 -14.79
CA CYS A 31 -3.02 2.24 -13.46
C CYS A 31 -2.38 3.63 -13.52
N GLU A 32 -1.26 3.79 -14.21
CA GLU A 32 -0.57 5.08 -14.38
C GLU A 32 -1.46 6.11 -15.09
N ALA A 33 -2.24 5.69 -16.09
CA ALA A 33 -3.21 6.54 -16.76
C ALA A 33 -4.36 6.97 -15.83
N ILE A 34 -4.86 6.08 -14.97
CA ILE A 34 -5.86 6.44 -13.94
C ILE A 34 -5.27 7.46 -12.96
N ILE A 35 -4.00 7.31 -12.55
CA ILE A 35 -3.35 8.30 -11.66
C ILE A 35 -3.27 9.67 -12.33
N GLU A 36 -2.94 9.70 -13.62
CA GLU A 36 -2.80 10.92 -14.41
C GLU A 36 -4.13 11.67 -14.56
N VAL A 37 -5.18 10.99 -15.04
CA VAL A 37 -6.44 11.64 -15.44
C VAL A 37 -7.57 11.52 -14.40
N GLY A 38 -7.46 10.60 -13.45
CA GLY A 38 -8.46 10.35 -12.42
C GLY A 38 -8.63 11.50 -11.44
N ASN A 39 -9.81 11.59 -10.84
CA ASN A 39 -10.06 12.47 -9.70
C ASN A 39 -9.56 11.78 -8.41
N GLU A 40 -9.79 12.43 -7.27
CA GLU A 40 -9.43 11.86 -5.96
C GLU A 40 -10.07 10.49 -5.74
N ASP A 41 -11.36 10.32 -6.06
CA ASP A 41 -12.09 9.05 -5.88
C ASP A 41 -11.47 7.91 -6.69
N ALA A 42 -11.14 8.14 -7.96
CA ALA A 42 -10.52 7.13 -8.81
C ALA A 42 -9.12 6.75 -8.32
N ARG A 43 -8.34 7.72 -7.83
CA ARG A 43 -7.02 7.45 -7.25
C ARG A 43 -7.11 6.72 -5.91
N ALA A 44 -8.09 7.08 -5.07
CA ALA A 44 -8.37 6.41 -3.81
C ALA A 44 -8.84 4.96 -4.03
N GLY A 45 -9.69 4.73 -5.04
CA GLY A 45 -10.10 3.40 -5.45
C GLY A 45 -8.92 2.52 -5.89
N LEU A 46 -7.99 3.10 -6.66
CA LEU A 46 -6.75 2.41 -7.05
C LEU A 46 -5.82 2.17 -5.84
N ALA A 47 -5.67 3.14 -4.94
CA ALA A 47 -4.88 3.00 -3.72
C ALA A 47 -5.43 1.90 -2.79
N GLY A 48 -6.75 1.74 -2.73
CA GLY A 48 -7.43 0.71 -1.94
C GLY A 48 -7.57 -0.65 -2.64
N ASN A 49 -7.12 -0.77 -3.90
CA ASN A 49 -7.23 -2.00 -4.66
C ASN A 49 -6.17 -3.01 -4.20
N PHE A 50 -6.62 -4.18 -3.71
CA PHE A 50 -5.76 -5.26 -3.21
C PHE A 50 -4.97 -6.00 -4.30
N ASP A 51 -5.25 -5.73 -5.57
CA ASP A 51 -4.52 -6.26 -6.73
C ASP A 51 -3.64 -5.18 -7.38
N ALA A 52 -3.64 -3.95 -6.87
CA ALA A 52 -2.78 -2.89 -7.38
C ALA A 52 -1.29 -3.29 -7.28
N PRO A 53 -0.49 -3.08 -8.35
CA PRO A 53 0.93 -3.36 -8.33
C PRO A 53 1.68 -2.55 -7.26
N GLU A 54 2.71 -3.16 -6.66
CA GLU A 54 3.53 -2.52 -5.61
C GLU A 54 4.11 -1.17 -6.07
N SER A 55 4.58 -1.08 -7.33
CA SER A 55 5.14 0.16 -7.88
C SER A 55 4.12 1.30 -7.98
N VAL A 56 2.88 0.98 -8.33
CA VAL A 56 1.76 1.92 -8.43
C VAL A 56 1.39 2.43 -7.04
N LEU A 57 1.31 1.53 -6.06
CA LEU A 57 1.06 1.89 -4.66
C LEU A 57 2.20 2.73 -4.07
N GLY A 58 3.45 2.43 -4.40
CA GLY A 58 4.60 3.25 -4.02
C GLY A 58 4.46 4.70 -4.51
N ARG A 59 4.12 4.90 -5.80
CA ARG A 59 3.88 6.22 -6.37
C ARG A 59 2.71 6.95 -5.68
N LEU A 60 1.62 6.26 -5.39
CA LEU A 60 0.47 6.85 -4.70
C LEU A 60 0.78 7.20 -3.25
N ALA A 61 1.61 6.41 -2.56
CA ALA A 61 2.02 6.62 -1.18
C ALA A 61 2.85 7.88 -0.95
N GLU A 62 3.53 8.39 -1.98
CA GLU A 62 4.30 9.66 -1.96
C GLU A 62 3.40 10.90 -1.83
N ARG A 63 2.08 10.74 -2.02
CA ARG A 63 1.14 11.85 -1.90
C ARG A 63 0.90 12.25 -0.45
N ASP A 64 0.81 13.55 -0.22
CA ASP A 64 0.48 14.15 1.09
C ASP A 64 -1.02 14.46 1.18
N ASP A 65 -1.86 13.50 0.82
CA ASP A 65 -3.31 13.58 0.87
C ASP A 65 -3.94 12.24 1.30
N HIS A 66 -5.26 12.18 1.30
CA HIS A 66 -5.98 10.97 1.71
C HIS A 66 -5.65 9.75 0.85
N VAL A 67 -5.37 9.94 -0.45
CA VAL A 67 -4.95 8.86 -1.36
C VAL A 67 -3.62 8.26 -0.90
N GLY A 68 -2.66 9.10 -0.50
CA GLY A 68 -1.37 8.64 0.01
C GLY A 68 -1.51 7.84 1.31
N VAL A 69 -2.44 8.21 2.18
CA VAL A 69 -2.74 7.44 3.40
C VAL A 69 -3.27 6.05 3.05
N ILE A 70 -4.28 5.96 2.19
CA ILE A 70 -4.84 4.66 1.76
C ILE A 70 -3.75 3.78 1.11
N ALA A 71 -2.91 4.37 0.26
CA ALA A 71 -1.86 3.64 -0.44
C ALA A 71 -0.83 3.06 0.54
N ARG A 72 -0.43 3.81 1.58
CA ARG A 72 0.50 3.32 2.62
C ARG A 72 -0.11 2.20 3.47
N GLU A 73 -1.43 2.18 3.62
CA GLU A 73 -2.14 1.16 4.41
C GLU A 73 -2.45 -0.11 3.61
N ASN A 74 -2.28 -0.09 2.29
CA ASN A 74 -2.54 -1.23 1.42
C ASN A 74 -1.54 -2.37 1.67
N PRO A 75 -1.99 -3.65 1.79
CA PRO A 75 -1.09 -4.78 1.99
C PRO A 75 0.00 -4.95 0.92
N ASN A 76 -0.29 -4.57 -0.33
CA ASN A 76 0.65 -4.67 -1.45
C ASN A 76 1.62 -3.50 -1.54
N ALA A 77 1.49 -2.47 -0.70
CA ALA A 77 2.40 -1.34 -0.73
C ALA A 77 3.84 -1.77 -0.41
N PRO A 78 4.86 -1.04 -0.91
CA PRO A 78 6.24 -1.27 -0.53
C PRO A 78 6.42 -1.14 0.99
N ALA A 79 7.39 -1.87 1.57
CA ALA A 79 7.66 -1.81 3.00
C ALA A 79 7.99 -0.38 3.47
N ASP A 80 8.82 0.34 2.71
CA ASP A 80 9.21 1.72 3.05
C ASP A 80 8.02 2.70 2.98
N ALA A 81 7.01 2.42 2.15
CA ALA A 81 5.78 3.21 2.14
C ALA A 81 4.95 2.96 3.42
N LYS A 82 4.85 1.69 3.85
CA LYS A 82 4.15 1.30 5.08
C LYS A 82 4.82 1.84 6.35
N ASP A 83 6.11 2.18 6.32
CA ASP A 83 6.81 2.73 7.49
C ASP A 83 6.11 3.94 8.11
N GLN A 84 5.45 4.75 7.27
CA GLN A 84 4.73 5.96 7.69
C GLN A 84 3.29 5.68 8.13
N ALA A 85 2.77 4.48 7.91
CA ALA A 85 1.43 4.10 8.34
C ALA A 85 1.45 3.74 9.85
N PRO A 86 0.44 4.18 10.63
CA PRO A 86 0.26 3.68 11.99
C PRO A 86 0.05 2.16 11.97
N ILE A 87 0.80 1.43 12.79
CA ILE A 87 0.76 -0.05 12.80
C ILE A 87 -0.65 -0.60 13.01
N GLY A 88 -1.49 0.09 13.77
CA GLY A 88 -2.87 -0.31 14.06
C GLY A 88 -3.89 0.00 12.98
N ASN A 89 -3.53 0.76 11.94
CA ASN A 89 -4.35 0.94 10.74
C ASN A 89 -4.13 -0.17 9.71
N LEU A 90 -3.03 -0.90 9.82
CA LEU A 90 -2.70 -1.99 8.91
C LEU A 90 -3.53 -3.23 9.22
N GLY A 91 -3.88 -3.99 8.19
CA GLY A 91 -4.42 -5.34 8.37
C GLY A 91 -3.33 -6.39 8.56
N ASN A 92 -3.69 -7.56 9.09
CA ASN A 92 -2.75 -8.67 9.28
C ASN A 92 -1.98 -9.04 7.99
N SER A 93 -2.65 -9.02 6.83
CA SER A 93 -1.99 -9.29 5.54
C SER A 93 -0.92 -8.26 5.18
N ALA A 94 -1.08 -7.00 5.58
CA ALA A 94 -0.08 -5.96 5.38
C ALA A 94 1.16 -6.18 6.26
N ILE A 95 0.95 -6.61 7.51
CA ILE A 95 2.04 -6.96 8.43
C ILE A 95 2.82 -8.16 7.92
N VAL A 96 2.14 -9.23 7.49
CA VAL A 96 2.80 -10.41 6.91
C VAL A 96 3.64 -10.04 5.69
N ARG A 97 3.08 -9.26 4.76
CA ARG A 97 3.84 -8.81 3.58
C ARG A 97 5.00 -7.89 3.94
N TYR A 98 4.86 -7.06 4.97
CA TYR A 98 5.96 -6.22 5.44
C TYR A 98 7.14 -7.06 5.97
N ILE A 99 6.85 -8.10 6.76
CA ILE A 99 7.84 -9.07 7.27
C ILE A 99 8.58 -9.73 6.10
N GLU A 100 7.83 -10.18 5.08
CA GLU A 100 8.38 -10.79 3.86
C GLU A 100 9.28 -9.81 3.08
N GLN A 101 8.79 -8.60 2.80
CA GLN A 101 9.53 -7.56 2.06
C GLN A 101 10.82 -7.13 2.79
N ARG A 102 10.82 -7.12 4.13
CA ARG A 102 12.01 -6.82 4.94
C ARG A 102 12.97 -8.00 5.10
N ALA A 103 12.62 -9.18 4.60
CA ALA A 103 13.36 -10.43 4.81
C ALA A 103 13.64 -10.69 6.32
N ALA A 104 12.62 -10.48 7.15
CA ALA A 104 12.73 -10.58 8.59
C ALA A 104 13.13 -11.99 9.05
N SER A 105 13.94 -12.08 10.12
CA SER A 105 14.20 -13.35 10.81
C SER A 105 12.93 -13.84 11.53
N PRO A 106 12.83 -15.13 11.92
CA PRO A 106 11.71 -15.64 12.70
C PRO A 106 11.45 -14.85 13.99
N ASP A 107 12.51 -14.44 14.70
CA ASP A 107 12.41 -13.65 15.93
C ASP A 107 11.85 -12.25 15.66
N GLN A 108 12.31 -11.60 14.58
CA GLN A 108 11.80 -10.28 14.17
C GLN A 108 10.34 -10.37 13.73
N ALA A 109 9.97 -11.42 12.98
CA ALA A 109 8.60 -11.67 12.54
C ALA A 109 7.64 -11.89 13.72
N GLN A 110 8.07 -12.70 14.70
CA GLN A 110 7.31 -12.94 15.93
C GLN A 110 7.13 -11.65 16.73
N ALA A 111 8.22 -10.91 16.95
CA ALA A 111 8.17 -9.65 17.70
C ALA A 111 7.27 -8.61 17.02
N LEU A 112 7.29 -8.51 15.68
CA LEU A 112 6.41 -7.58 14.97
C LEU A 112 4.95 -8.01 15.03
N SER A 113 4.67 -9.32 14.95
CA SER A 113 3.32 -9.85 15.07
C SER A 113 2.73 -9.57 16.46
N GLU A 114 3.52 -9.79 17.51
CA GLU A 114 3.14 -9.45 18.88
C GLU A 114 2.92 -7.94 19.06
N ALA A 115 3.81 -7.10 18.52
CA ALA A 115 3.67 -5.65 18.60
C ALA A 115 2.38 -5.17 17.90
N TYR A 116 2.04 -5.77 16.77
CA TYR A 116 0.79 -5.51 16.05
C TYR A 116 -0.44 -5.92 16.88
N GLU A 117 -0.45 -7.12 17.46
CA GLU A 117 -1.58 -7.62 18.27
C GLU A 117 -1.89 -6.75 19.49
N HIS A 118 -0.86 -6.10 20.06
CA HIS A 118 -1.00 -5.24 21.23
C HIS A 118 -1.13 -3.75 20.88
N ALA A 119 -1.13 -3.39 19.59
CA ALA A 119 -1.23 -2.01 19.15
C ALA A 119 -2.67 -1.46 19.32
N PRO A 120 -2.83 -0.13 19.47
CA PRO A 120 -4.14 0.50 19.38
C PRO A 120 -4.73 0.36 17.96
N HIS A 121 -5.98 -0.10 17.86
CA HIS A 121 -6.70 -0.18 16.59
C HIS A 121 -7.96 0.72 16.59
N PRO A 122 -8.08 1.70 15.68
CA PRO A 122 -7.05 2.21 14.76
C PRO A 122 -5.97 3.05 15.49
N GLY A 123 -4.83 3.28 14.84
CA GLY A 123 -3.76 4.18 15.29
C GLY A 123 -2.46 3.48 15.69
N GLY A 124 -1.83 3.96 16.76
CA GLY A 124 -0.52 3.50 17.22
C GLY A 124 0.67 4.23 16.58
N PRO A 125 1.91 3.86 16.96
CA PRO A 125 3.12 4.43 16.37
C PRO A 125 3.27 4.03 14.89
N PRO A 126 4.04 4.80 14.10
CA PRO A 126 4.40 4.42 12.73
C PRO A 126 5.09 3.05 12.70
N LEU A 127 4.74 2.22 11.72
CA LEU A 127 5.29 0.87 11.59
C LEU A 127 6.83 0.87 11.50
N GLY A 128 7.40 1.86 10.82
CA GLY A 128 8.86 1.98 10.65
C GLY A 128 9.59 2.21 11.98
N ASP A 129 8.94 2.90 12.93
CA ASP A 129 9.51 3.13 14.26
C ASP A 129 9.52 1.83 15.07
N VAL A 130 8.40 1.11 15.05
CA VAL A 130 8.28 -0.22 15.68
C VAL A 130 9.31 -1.19 15.10
N TRP A 131 9.45 -1.19 13.77
CA TRP A 131 10.40 -2.07 13.09
C TRP A 131 11.86 -1.78 13.47
N ARG A 132 12.26 -0.50 13.51
CA ARG A 132 13.62 -0.12 13.92
C ARG A 132 13.95 -0.55 15.34
N GLU A 133 12.98 -0.47 16.24
CA GLU A 133 13.14 -0.97 17.61
C GLU A 133 13.33 -2.48 17.66
N ILE A 134 12.53 -3.24 16.90
CA ILE A 134 12.63 -4.70 16.81
C ILE A 134 14.00 -5.11 16.25
N VAL A 135 14.44 -4.52 15.13
CA VAL A 135 15.74 -4.83 14.52
C VAL A 135 16.90 -4.52 15.47
N SER A 136 16.79 -3.44 16.27
CA SER A 136 17.81 -3.12 17.27
C SER A 136 17.89 -4.15 18.42
N ARG A 137 16.78 -4.83 18.75
CA ARG A 137 16.72 -5.85 19.81
C ARG A 137 17.04 -7.26 19.30
N HIS A 138 16.76 -7.52 18.03
CA HIS A 138 16.90 -8.82 17.37
C HIS A 138 17.74 -8.68 16.07
N PRO A 139 19.05 -8.42 16.17
CA PRO A 139 19.90 -8.26 14.98
C PRO A 139 20.05 -9.58 14.22
N THR A 140 20.04 -9.51 12.89
CA THR A 140 20.35 -10.65 12.03
C THR A 140 21.86 -10.91 12.09
N ILE A 141 22.26 -12.13 12.46
CA ILE A 141 23.66 -12.56 12.62
C ILE A 141 24.30 -12.85 11.26
#